data_AF-A0A1F3TPW0-F1
#
_entry.id   AF-A0A1F3TPW0-F1
#
_cell.length_a   1.000
_cell.length_b   1.000
_cell.length_c   1.000
_cell.angle_alpha   90.00
_cell.angle_beta   90.00
_cell.angle_gamma   90.00
#
_symmetry.space_group_name_H-M   'P 1'
#
loop_
_entity.id
_entity.type
_entity.pdbx_description
1 polymer ?
#
loop_
_entity_poly.entity_id
_entity_poly.type
_entity_poly.pdbx_seq_one_letter_code
_entity_poly.pdbx_strand_id
1 'polypeptide(L)'
;MWKTMRWLQILLFILLSSALTNGAENAHLAKLKLKFPNGLLSDDYRVLNIKDLALNACRLKPPPFIPGATHSYQYWICFEIKNILPTCDDEGIDETEGHIGRVNIQASNQEMVYQFFESRPWPIRDCRSFVKDLKKIMKGTSHGCVSASSITKEEKNERGQMERIGFLHRFKTRKGCEGEECELTKKFKNEYCPELKL
;
A
#
# COMPACT_ATOMS: atom_id res chain seq x y z
N MET A 1 49.03 0.53 15.29
CA MET A 1 48.25 1.79 15.46
C MET A 1 47.54 2.26 14.19
N TRP A 2 48.13 2.18 13.00
CA TRP A 2 47.47 2.71 11.78
C TRP A 2 46.22 1.93 11.34
N LYS A 3 46.19 0.60 11.56
CA LYS A 3 45.03 -0.24 11.22
C LYS A 3 43.79 0.10 12.06
N THR A 4 43.93 0.29 13.37
CA THR A 4 42.81 0.59 14.29
C THR A 4 42.17 1.96 14.03
N MET A 5 42.98 2.95 13.62
CA MET A 5 42.51 4.29 13.26
C MET A 5 41.64 4.30 11.99
N ARG A 6 41.92 3.40 11.05
CA ARG A 6 41.15 3.22 9.80
C ARG A 6 39.77 2.59 10.06
N TRP A 7 39.69 1.64 10.99
CA TRP A 7 38.41 1.03 11.39
C TRP A 7 37.50 2.03 12.10
N LEU A 8 38.06 2.89 12.96
CA LEU A 8 37.28 3.93 13.65
C LEU A 8 36.67 4.93 12.66
N GLN A 9 37.43 5.35 11.64
CA GLN A 9 36.94 6.24 10.58
C GLN A 9 35.81 5.62 9.76
N ILE A 10 35.94 4.33 9.40
CA ILE A 10 34.89 3.58 8.68
C ILE A 10 33.61 3.48 9.53
N LEU A 11 33.75 3.15 10.82
CA LEU A 11 32.62 3.10 11.77
C LEU A 11 31.94 4.46 11.92
N LEU A 12 32.71 5.54 12.05
CA LEU A 12 32.16 6.90 12.13
C LEU A 12 31.40 7.28 10.86
N PHE A 13 31.93 6.90 9.69
CA PHE A 13 31.29 7.16 8.39
C PHE A 13 29.98 6.38 8.24
N ILE A 14 29.94 5.11 8.66
CA ILE A 14 28.73 4.27 8.64
C ILE A 14 27.67 4.84 9.61
N LEU A 15 28.08 5.29 10.80
CA LEU A 15 27.17 5.88 11.79
C LEU A 15 26.59 7.22 11.30
N LEU A 16 27.42 8.11 10.73
CA LEU A 16 26.93 9.36 10.14
C LEU A 16 25.97 9.10 8.96
N SER A 17 26.30 8.14 8.09
CA SER A 17 25.47 7.80 6.93
C SER A 17 24.09 7.30 7.37
N SER A 18 24.05 6.43 8.40
CA SER A 18 22.80 5.90 8.97
C SER A 18 21.95 6.99 9.63
N ALA A 19 22.57 7.95 10.31
CA ALA A 19 21.86 9.06 10.95
C ALA A 19 21.21 9.99 9.90
N LEU A 20 21.92 10.26 8.80
CA LEU A 20 21.41 11.08 7.68
C LEU A 20 20.23 10.41 6.97
N THR A 21 20.28 9.10 6.73
CA THR A 21 19.17 8.37 6.08
C THR A 21 17.93 8.32 6.97
N ASN A 22 18.09 8.03 8.25
CA ASN A 22 16.98 7.95 9.19
C ASN A 22 16.30 9.32 9.41
N GLY A 23 17.08 10.40 9.46
CA GLY A 23 16.54 11.75 9.55
C GLY A 23 15.69 12.14 8.33
N ALA A 24 16.14 11.77 7.13
CA ALA A 24 15.41 12.02 5.89
C ALA A 24 14.12 11.19 5.72
N GLU A 25 14.08 9.98 6.30
CA GLU A 25 12.88 9.15 6.33
C GLU A 25 11.83 9.72 7.28
N ASN A 26 12.23 10.09 8.49
CA ASN A 26 11.33 10.73 9.47
C ASN A 26 10.76 12.05 8.94
N ALA A 27 11.57 12.88 8.29
CA ALA A 27 11.10 14.12 7.69
C ALA A 27 10.10 13.89 6.54
N HIS A 28 10.30 12.85 5.73
CA HIS A 28 9.39 12.49 4.65
C HIS A 28 8.01 12.07 5.18
N LEU A 29 7.98 11.09 6.09
CA LEU A 29 6.74 10.59 6.67
C LEU A 29 6.00 11.68 7.45
N ALA A 30 6.73 12.49 8.22
CA ALA A 30 6.15 13.63 8.93
C ALA A 30 5.48 14.63 7.97
N LYS A 31 6.11 14.92 6.82
CA LYS A 31 5.51 15.80 5.80
C LYS A 31 4.22 15.21 5.23
N LEU A 32 4.18 13.89 4.99
CA LEU A 32 2.97 13.22 4.51
C LEU A 32 1.85 13.27 5.55
N LYS A 33 2.13 12.89 6.80
CA LYS A 33 1.16 12.90 7.91
C LYS A 33 0.69 14.31 8.26
N LEU A 34 1.52 15.35 8.09
CA LEU A 34 1.09 16.74 8.28
C LEU A 34 0.02 17.16 7.27
N LYS A 35 0.16 16.77 5.98
CA LYS A 35 -0.79 17.15 4.93
C LYS A 35 -2.02 16.22 4.87
N PHE A 36 -1.84 14.95 5.23
CA PHE A 36 -2.84 13.90 5.17
C PHE A 36 -2.84 13.05 6.46
N PRO A 37 -3.31 13.60 7.59
CA PRO A 37 -3.14 12.99 8.92
C PRO A 37 -3.79 11.62 9.07
N ASN A 38 -4.85 11.36 8.31
CA ASN A 38 -5.61 10.11 8.42
C ASN A 38 -5.49 9.20 7.19
N GLY A 39 -4.80 9.62 6.13
CA GLY A 39 -4.79 8.89 4.86
C GLY A 39 -3.84 7.69 4.81
N LEU A 40 -3.01 7.53 5.84
CA LEU A 40 -1.96 6.53 5.92
C LEU A 40 -1.99 5.90 7.32
N LEU A 41 -2.15 4.58 7.39
CA LEU A 41 -2.33 3.83 8.65
C LEU A 41 -1.03 3.19 9.17
N SER A 42 0.04 3.24 8.40
CA SER A 42 1.34 2.67 8.75
C SER A 42 2.48 3.65 8.42
N ASP A 43 3.73 3.25 8.59
CA ASP A 43 4.82 3.92 7.92
C ASP A 43 4.75 3.67 6.42
N ASP A 44 5.22 4.60 5.59
CA ASP A 44 5.14 4.49 4.14
C ASP A 44 6.42 3.90 3.51
N TYR A 45 7.51 3.81 4.27
CA TYR A 45 8.81 3.32 3.82
C TYR A 45 9.32 4.02 2.53
N ARG A 46 9.00 5.31 2.36
CA ARG A 46 9.25 6.12 1.14
C ARG A 46 8.70 5.50 -0.14
N VAL A 47 7.67 4.67 -0.05
CA VAL A 47 6.95 4.13 -1.22
C VAL A 47 5.98 5.17 -1.75
N LEU A 48 5.39 5.96 -0.85
CA LEU A 48 4.35 6.92 -1.19
C LEU A 48 4.92 8.33 -1.32
N ASN A 49 4.16 9.18 -2.00
CA ASN A 49 4.42 10.60 -2.08
C ASN A 49 3.11 11.38 -1.93
N ILE A 50 3.21 12.72 -1.92
CA ILE A 50 2.06 13.61 -1.72
C ILE A 50 0.93 13.37 -2.74
N LYS A 51 1.26 13.01 -3.99
CA LYS A 51 0.26 12.75 -5.03
C LYS A 51 -0.51 11.48 -4.73
N ASP A 52 0.14 10.45 -4.19
CA ASP A 52 -0.51 9.17 -3.85
C ASP A 52 -1.54 9.34 -2.72
N LEU A 53 -1.20 10.13 -1.70
CA LEU A 53 -2.13 10.43 -0.61
C LEU A 53 -3.22 11.41 -1.06
N ALA A 54 -2.90 12.29 -2.00
CA ALA A 54 -3.89 13.18 -2.59
C ALA A 54 -4.96 12.40 -3.36
N LEU A 55 -4.60 11.38 -4.15
CA LEU A 55 -5.54 10.53 -4.89
C LEU A 55 -6.66 10.00 -3.99
N ASN A 56 -6.32 9.55 -2.78
CA ASN A 56 -7.30 9.05 -1.80
C ASN A 56 -8.15 10.17 -1.13
N ALA A 57 -7.66 11.40 -1.11
CA ALA A 57 -8.21 12.50 -0.32
C ALA A 57 -8.88 13.63 -1.13
N CYS A 58 -8.88 13.52 -2.46
CA CYS A 58 -9.23 14.61 -3.37
C CYS A 58 -10.67 15.12 -3.23
N ARG A 59 -11.65 14.22 -3.08
CA ARG A 59 -13.06 14.58 -2.92
C ARG A 59 -13.44 14.76 -1.46
N LEU A 60 -13.03 13.82 -0.62
CA LEU A 60 -13.28 13.87 0.81
C LEU A 60 -12.03 13.35 1.52
N LYS A 61 -11.54 14.12 2.50
CA LYS A 61 -10.42 13.69 3.32
C LYS A 61 -10.87 12.52 4.22
N PRO A 62 -10.06 11.45 4.34
CA PRO A 62 -10.41 10.36 5.24
C PRO A 62 -10.53 10.88 6.68
N PRO A 63 -11.57 10.47 7.43
CA PRO A 63 -11.64 10.70 8.86
C PRO A 63 -10.60 9.83 9.59
N PRO A 64 -10.33 10.09 10.88
CA PRO A 64 -9.50 9.19 11.69
C PRO A 64 -9.99 7.75 11.57
N PHE A 65 -9.06 6.83 11.37
CA PHE A 65 -9.40 5.42 11.23
C PHE A 65 -9.80 4.85 12.59
N ILE A 66 -10.99 4.25 12.67
CA ILE A 66 -11.51 3.61 13.88
C ILE A 66 -11.51 2.09 13.62
N PRO A 67 -10.61 1.33 14.28
CA PRO A 67 -10.62 -0.13 14.22
C PRO A 67 -12.00 -0.72 14.50
N GLY A 68 -12.43 -1.70 13.71
CA GLY A 68 -13.71 -2.38 13.89
C GLY A 68 -14.93 -1.67 13.30
N ALA A 69 -14.80 -0.42 12.85
CA ALA A 69 -15.84 0.29 12.11
C ALA A 69 -15.66 0.13 10.58
N THR A 70 -16.76 0.11 9.82
CA THR A 70 -16.70 0.10 8.35
C THR A 70 -16.50 1.52 7.85
N HIS A 71 -15.41 1.77 7.11
CA HIS A 71 -15.09 3.06 6.53
C HIS A 71 -15.19 3.03 5.01
N SER A 72 -16.00 3.88 4.38
CA SER A 72 -16.08 3.99 2.92
C SER A 72 -14.88 4.74 2.30
N TYR A 73 -14.00 5.31 3.12
CA TYR A 73 -12.83 6.09 2.68
C TYR A 73 -11.65 5.18 2.32
N GLN A 74 -10.79 5.67 1.43
CA GLN A 74 -9.58 4.97 1.03
C GLN A 74 -8.40 5.32 1.94
N TYR A 75 -7.73 4.30 2.45
CA TYR A 75 -6.57 4.40 3.31
C TYR A 75 -5.39 3.66 2.72
N TRP A 76 -4.19 4.22 2.83
CA TRP A 76 -2.95 3.53 2.50
C TRP A 76 -2.43 2.74 3.70
N ILE A 77 -1.97 1.51 3.45
CA ILE A 77 -1.31 0.63 4.42
C ILE A 77 -0.13 -0.04 3.73
N CYS A 78 1.04 -0.04 4.36
CA CYS A 78 2.28 -0.56 3.77
C CYS A 78 2.86 -1.71 4.58
N PHE A 79 3.49 -2.63 3.87
CA PHE A 79 4.01 -3.89 4.39
C PHE A 79 5.36 -4.22 3.77
N GLU A 80 6.14 -5.05 4.45
CA GLU A 80 7.29 -5.72 3.83
C GLU A 80 6.80 -6.68 2.73
N ILE A 81 7.48 -6.67 1.58
CA ILE A 81 7.08 -7.45 0.39
C ILE A 81 7.01 -8.96 0.67
N LYS A 82 7.90 -9.47 1.53
CA LYS A 82 7.90 -10.89 1.94
C LYS A 82 6.62 -11.31 2.66
N ASN A 83 5.85 -10.35 3.18
CA ASN A 83 4.59 -10.57 3.89
C ASN A 83 3.38 -10.24 3.00
N ILE A 84 3.57 -9.99 1.70
CA ILE A 84 2.50 -9.71 0.74
C ILE A 84 2.39 -10.87 -0.25
N LEU A 85 1.18 -11.42 -0.39
CA LEU A 85 0.86 -12.50 -1.31
C LEU A 85 -0.33 -12.10 -2.19
N PRO A 86 -0.10 -11.70 -3.46
CA PRO A 86 -1.17 -11.50 -4.41
C PRO A 86 -1.56 -12.83 -5.09
N THR A 87 -2.85 -13.12 -5.11
CA THR A 87 -3.48 -14.26 -5.76
C THR A 87 -4.62 -13.83 -6.69
N CYS A 88 -4.95 -14.72 -7.62
CA CYS A 88 -6.17 -14.65 -8.41
C CYS A 88 -6.99 -15.85 -8.01
N ASP A 89 -7.99 -15.63 -7.18
CA ASP A 89 -8.82 -16.68 -6.60
C ASP A 89 -9.89 -17.05 -7.64
N ASP A 90 -9.97 -18.33 -7.99
CA ASP A 90 -10.90 -18.84 -9.01
C ASP A 90 -12.32 -18.83 -8.45
N GLU A 91 -13.24 -18.09 -9.10
CA GLU A 91 -14.64 -17.99 -8.68
C GLU A 91 -15.58 -18.84 -9.56
N GLY A 92 -15.02 -19.63 -10.48
CA GLY A 92 -15.79 -20.51 -11.38
C GLY A 92 -16.33 -19.79 -12.61
N ILE A 93 -17.42 -20.33 -13.16
CA ILE A 93 -18.00 -19.86 -14.42
C ILE A 93 -19.21 -18.96 -14.11
N ASP A 94 -19.14 -17.72 -14.57
CA ASP A 94 -20.26 -16.80 -14.68
C ASP A 94 -20.95 -16.98 -16.04
N GLU A 95 -22.29 -16.92 -16.06
CA GLU A 95 -23.08 -17.16 -17.28
C GLU A 95 -22.88 -16.08 -18.37
N THR A 96 -22.48 -14.87 -17.97
CA THR A 96 -22.30 -13.73 -18.88
C THR A 96 -20.83 -13.51 -19.22
N GLU A 97 -19.96 -13.56 -18.21
CA GLU A 97 -18.53 -13.19 -18.32
C GLU A 97 -17.62 -14.41 -18.54
N GLY A 98 -18.15 -15.64 -18.43
CA GLY A 98 -17.40 -16.88 -18.57
C GLY A 98 -16.57 -17.21 -17.33
N HIS A 99 -15.38 -17.79 -17.50
CA HIS A 99 -14.52 -18.15 -16.36
C HIS A 99 -13.96 -16.89 -15.70
N ILE A 100 -14.33 -16.66 -14.44
CA ILE A 100 -13.96 -15.48 -13.67
C ILE A 100 -13.07 -15.82 -12.46
N GLY A 101 -12.34 -14.82 -12.00
CA GLY A 101 -11.61 -14.88 -10.75
C GLY A 101 -11.50 -13.51 -10.10
N ARG A 102 -11.16 -13.49 -8.82
CA ARG A 102 -11.02 -12.26 -8.03
C ARG A 102 -9.58 -12.07 -7.60
N VAL A 103 -9.07 -10.85 -7.80
CA VAL A 103 -7.77 -10.48 -7.26
C VAL A 103 -7.89 -10.37 -5.74
N ASN A 104 -6.99 -11.05 -5.04
CA ASN A 104 -6.83 -10.97 -3.60
C ASN A 104 -5.37 -10.62 -3.29
N ILE A 105 -5.15 -9.69 -2.36
CA ILE A 105 -3.85 -9.42 -1.77
C ILE A 105 -3.95 -9.73 -0.29
N GLN A 106 -3.35 -10.85 0.12
CA GLN A 106 -3.13 -11.13 1.52
C GLN A 106 -1.85 -10.40 1.97
N ALA A 107 -1.91 -9.65 3.06
CA ALA A 107 -0.75 -9.00 3.65
C ALA A 107 -0.74 -9.20 5.16
N SER A 108 0.44 -9.21 5.79
CA SER A 108 0.51 -9.31 7.25
C SER A 108 1.58 -8.44 7.87
N ASN A 109 1.34 -8.05 9.12
CA ASN A 109 2.33 -7.50 10.03
C ASN A 109 2.40 -8.35 11.30
N GLN A 110 3.13 -7.90 12.33
CA GLN A 110 3.30 -8.66 13.57
C GLN A 110 1.99 -8.97 14.32
N GLU A 111 0.96 -8.15 14.12
CA GLU A 111 -0.26 -8.17 14.91
C GLU A 111 -1.48 -8.66 14.13
N MET A 112 -1.52 -8.44 12.81
CA MET A 112 -2.72 -8.63 12.00
C MET A 112 -2.43 -9.17 10.61
N VAL A 113 -3.41 -9.91 10.10
CA VAL A 113 -3.54 -10.30 8.70
C VAL A 113 -4.56 -9.39 8.03
N TYR A 114 -4.31 -9.05 6.79
CA TYR A 114 -5.18 -8.25 5.95
C TYR A 114 -5.50 -9.04 4.68
N GLN A 115 -6.75 -8.99 4.24
CA GLN A 115 -7.15 -9.45 2.92
C GLN A 115 -7.77 -8.29 2.14
N PHE A 116 -7.21 -8.00 0.97
CA PHE A 116 -7.69 -6.93 0.11
C PHE A 116 -8.18 -7.52 -1.20
N PHE A 117 -9.46 -7.33 -1.49
CA PHE A 117 -10.08 -7.92 -2.66
C PHE A 117 -10.55 -6.87 -3.64
N GLU A 118 -10.48 -7.18 -4.93
CA GLU A 118 -11.23 -6.41 -5.92
C GLU A 118 -12.74 -6.52 -5.65
N SER A 119 -13.44 -5.40 -5.82
CA SER A 119 -14.88 -5.34 -5.52
C SER A 119 -15.71 -6.22 -6.45
N ARG A 120 -15.22 -6.45 -7.67
CA ARG A 120 -15.84 -7.32 -8.68
C ARG A 120 -14.85 -8.36 -9.18
N PRO A 121 -15.33 -9.58 -9.47
CA PRO A 121 -14.52 -10.56 -10.18
C PRO A 121 -14.31 -10.11 -11.63
N TRP A 122 -13.19 -10.53 -12.21
CA TRP A 122 -12.79 -10.22 -13.58
C TRP A 122 -12.70 -11.51 -14.38
N PRO A 123 -12.68 -11.45 -15.73
CA PRO A 123 -12.26 -12.61 -16.53
C PRO A 123 -10.95 -13.19 -15.99
N ILE A 124 -10.89 -14.52 -15.84
CA ILE A 124 -9.78 -15.20 -15.14
C ILE A 124 -8.42 -14.86 -15.75
N ARG A 125 -8.38 -14.59 -17.05
CA ARG A 125 -7.18 -14.18 -17.78
C ARG A 125 -6.66 -12.82 -17.30
N ASP A 126 -7.55 -11.85 -17.13
CA ASP A 126 -7.19 -10.50 -16.73
C ASP A 126 -6.80 -10.46 -15.26
N CYS A 127 -7.52 -11.19 -14.41
CA CYS A 127 -7.17 -11.40 -13.01
C CYS A 127 -5.75 -12.00 -12.86
N ARG A 128 -5.42 -13.05 -13.64
CA ARG A 128 -4.07 -13.64 -13.65
C ARG A 128 -3.00 -12.68 -14.20
N SER A 129 -3.34 -11.89 -15.21
CA SER A 129 -2.44 -10.89 -15.78
C SER A 129 -2.10 -9.82 -14.73
N PHE A 130 -3.11 -9.28 -14.06
CA PHE A 130 -2.93 -8.29 -13.01
C PHE A 130 -2.04 -8.80 -11.87
N VAL A 131 -2.25 -10.03 -11.39
CA VAL A 131 -1.41 -10.65 -10.36
C VAL A 131 0.04 -10.85 -10.85
N LYS A 132 0.24 -11.15 -12.13
CA LYS A 132 1.58 -11.24 -12.72
C LYS A 132 2.27 -9.87 -12.73
N ASP A 133 1.56 -8.81 -13.04
CA ASP A 133 2.09 -7.45 -13.07
C ASP A 133 2.39 -6.92 -11.65
N LEU A 134 1.53 -7.22 -10.68
CA LEU A 134 1.82 -7.01 -9.25
C LEU A 134 3.14 -7.69 -8.85
N LYS A 135 3.29 -8.98 -9.13
CA LYS A 135 4.51 -9.73 -8.82
C LYS A 135 5.74 -9.15 -9.50
N LYS A 136 5.60 -8.58 -10.70
CA LYS A 136 6.68 -7.92 -11.42
C LYS A 136 7.14 -6.64 -10.71
N ILE A 137 6.21 -5.79 -10.25
CA ILE A 137 6.59 -4.56 -9.53
C ILE A 137 7.07 -4.83 -8.09
N MET A 138 6.64 -5.92 -7.47
CA MET A 138 7.15 -6.41 -6.18
C MET A 138 8.58 -6.95 -6.26
N LYS A 139 9.00 -7.48 -7.42
CA LYS A 139 10.29 -8.13 -7.56
C LYS A 139 11.43 -7.14 -7.29
N GLY A 140 12.23 -7.41 -6.26
CA GLY A 140 13.40 -6.60 -5.90
C GLY A 140 13.05 -5.25 -5.28
N THR A 141 11.87 -5.13 -4.65
CA THR A 141 11.55 -4.07 -3.70
C THR A 141 11.42 -4.68 -2.30
N SER A 142 11.62 -3.86 -1.26
CA SER A 142 11.49 -4.33 0.13
C SER A 142 10.10 -4.10 0.70
N HIS A 143 9.38 -3.08 0.23
CA HIS A 143 8.07 -2.67 0.74
C HIS A 143 7.07 -2.40 -0.40
N GLY A 144 5.80 -2.65 -0.11
CA GLY A 144 4.66 -2.32 -0.96
C GLY A 144 3.51 -1.75 -0.12
N CYS A 145 2.70 -0.90 -0.73
CA CYS A 145 1.57 -0.24 -0.10
C CYS A 145 0.28 -0.59 -0.84
N VAL A 146 -0.78 -0.86 -0.10
CA VAL A 146 -2.13 -1.09 -0.58
C VAL A 146 -2.98 0.12 -0.25
N SER A 147 -3.74 0.64 -1.22
CA SER A 147 -4.85 1.55 -0.98
C SER A 147 -6.12 0.72 -0.92
N ALA A 148 -6.84 0.79 0.19
CA ALA A 148 -8.08 0.05 0.38
C ALA A 148 -9.19 0.88 1.03
N SER A 149 -10.43 0.58 0.68
CA SER A 149 -11.64 1.11 1.35
C SER A 149 -12.41 -0.01 2.02
N SER A 150 -13.47 0.34 2.74
CA SER A 150 -14.36 -0.61 3.42
C SER A 150 -13.57 -1.61 4.26
N ILE A 151 -12.52 -1.15 4.93
CA ILE A 151 -11.70 -2.00 5.78
C ILE A 151 -12.56 -2.36 6.99
N THR A 152 -13.11 -3.57 6.98
CA THR A 152 -14.14 -4.05 7.91
C THR A 152 -13.53 -4.70 9.15
N LYS A 153 -14.45 -5.14 10.00
CA LYS A 153 -14.29 -5.63 11.36
C LYS A 153 -13.16 -6.65 11.52
N GLU A 154 -12.52 -6.57 12.68
CA GLU A 154 -11.55 -7.55 13.12
C GLU A 154 -12.25 -8.86 13.44
N GLU A 155 -11.94 -9.90 12.70
CA GLU A 155 -12.38 -11.26 12.98
C GLU A 155 -11.17 -12.15 13.27
N LYS A 156 -11.35 -13.19 14.09
CA LYS A 156 -10.29 -14.19 14.23
C LYS A 156 -10.42 -15.15 13.06
N ASN A 157 -9.35 -15.28 12.27
CA ASN A 157 -9.29 -16.31 11.25
C ASN A 157 -9.25 -17.72 11.88
N GLU A 158 -9.29 -18.76 11.05
CA GLU A 158 -9.26 -20.17 11.49
C GLU A 158 -8.04 -20.54 12.36
N ARG A 159 -6.98 -19.72 12.32
CA ARG A 159 -5.74 -19.87 13.09
C ARG A 159 -5.70 -19.01 14.35
N GLY A 160 -6.80 -18.32 14.67
CA GLY A 160 -6.93 -17.44 15.83
C GLY A 160 -6.25 -16.08 15.69
N GLN A 161 -5.76 -15.71 14.51
CA GLN A 161 -5.12 -14.42 14.24
C GLN A 161 -6.19 -13.37 13.88
N MET A 162 -5.96 -12.12 14.28
CA MET A 162 -6.86 -11.02 13.91
C MET A 162 -6.73 -10.72 12.41
N GLU A 163 -7.86 -10.61 11.74
CA GLU A 163 -7.99 -10.41 10.31
C GLU A 163 -8.85 -9.19 10.01
N ARG A 164 -8.42 -8.38 9.04
CA ARG A 164 -9.21 -7.27 8.47
C ARG A 164 -9.38 -7.48 6.97
N ILE A 165 -10.57 -7.20 6.48
CA ILE A 165 -10.91 -7.32 5.06
C ILE A 165 -11.14 -5.93 4.48
N GLY A 166 -10.64 -5.64 3.29
CA GLY A 166 -10.92 -4.38 2.60
C GLY A 166 -11.08 -4.56 1.09
N PHE A 167 -11.64 -3.54 0.43
CA PHE A 167 -11.66 -3.48 -1.03
C PHE A 167 -10.38 -2.83 -1.53
N LEU A 168 -9.66 -3.57 -2.37
CA LEU A 168 -8.48 -3.11 -3.08
C LEU A 168 -8.86 -1.99 -4.06
N HIS A 169 -8.04 -0.94 -4.10
CA HIS A 169 -8.09 0.09 -5.15
C HIS A 169 -6.77 0.14 -5.92
N ARG A 170 -5.66 0.15 -5.18
CA ARG A 170 -4.31 0.34 -5.73
C ARG A 170 -3.29 -0.47 -4.95
N PHE A 171 -2.25 -0.90 -5.64
CA PHE A 171 -1.03 -1.41 -5.04
C PHE A 171 0.17 -0.67 -5.60
N LYS A 172 1.07 -0.24 -4.72
CA LYS A 172 2.24 0.55 -5.10
C LYS A 172 3.51 0.04 -4.47
N THR A 173 4.59 0.09 -5.23
CA THR A 173 5.97 -0.07 -4.77
C THR A 173 6.80 1.13 -5.22
N ARG A 174 8.06 1.21 -4.80
CA ARG A 174 8.99 2.20 -5.36
C ARG A 174 9.26 2.02 -6.86
N LYS A 175 8.94 0.86 -7.45
CA LYS A 175 9.19 0.57 -8.88
C LYS A 175 8.00 0.85 -9.78
N GLY A 176 6.79 0.88 -9.24
CA GLY A 176 5.57 1.00 -10.04
C GLY A 176 4.31 0.88 -9.20
N CYS A 177 3.17 1.06 -9.84
CA CYS A 177 1.85 1.01 -9.25
C CYS A 177 0.91 0.26 -10.19
N GLU A 178 0.01 -0.55 -9.63
CA GLU A 178 -1.06 -1.25 -10.35
C GLU A 178 -2.41 -0.95 -9.67
N GLY A 179 -3.49 -0.94 -10.45
CA GLY A 179 -4.86 -0.65 -10.00
C GLY A 179 -5.44 0.64 -10.57
N GLU A 180 -6.55 1.09 -10.00
CA GLU A 180 -7.30 2.23 -10.52
C GLU A 180 -6.52 3.53 -10.38
N GLU A 181 -6.28 4.25 -11.49
CA GLU A 181 -5.76 5.63 -11.47
C GLU A 181 -4.46 5.79 -10.64
N CYS A 182 -3.50 4.89 -10.87
CA CYS A 182 -2.20 4.86 -10.17
C CYS A 182 -1.36 6.13 -10.26
N GLU A 183 -1.73 7.08 -11.12
CA GLU A 183 -1.08 8.37 -11.24
C GLU A 183 -2.10 9.51 -11.18
N LEU A 184 -1.74 10.57 -10.46
CA LEU A 184 -2.50 11.82 -10.44
C LEU A 184 -2.37 12.55 -11.78
N THR A 185 -3.22 12.20 -12.74
CA THR A 185 -3.28 12.85 -14.04
C THR A 185 -3.89 14.25 -13.97
N LYS A 186 -3.63 15.11 -14.96
CA LYS A 186 -4.26 16.43 -15.05
C LYS A 186 -5.80 16.32 -15.16
N LYS A 187 -6.29 15.31 -15.89
CA LYS A 187 -7.73 15.03 -16.01
C LYS A 187 -8.32 14.69 -14.64
N PHE A 188 -7.73 13.72 -13.95
CA PHE A 188 -8.18 13.33 -12.61
C PHE A 188 -8.13 14.51 -11.65
N LYS A 189 -7.03 15.27 -11.64
CA LYS A 189 -6.91 16.46 -10.79
C LYS A 189 -8.05 17.45 -11.07
N ASN A 190 -8.35 17.76 -12.32
CA ASN A 190 -9.37 18.75 -12.65
C ASN A 190 -10.79 18.26 -12.30
N GLU A 191 -11.05 16.97 -12.45
CA GLU A 191 -12.38 16.38 -12.25
C GLU A 191 -12.67 15.99 -10.79
N TYR A 192 -11.63 15.62 -10.03
CA TYR A 192 -11.78 15.07 -8.68
C TYR A 192 -11.07 15.91 -7.61
N CYS A 193 -10.05 16.71 -7.97
CA CYS A 193 -9.16 17.42 -7.04
C CYS A 193 -8.89 18.90 -7.41
N PRO A 194 -9.87 19.72 -7.85
CA PRO A 194 -9.59 21.03 -8.45
C PRO A 194 -8.82 21.96 -7.49
N GLU A 195 -9.08 21.85 -6.20
CA GLU A 195 -8.46 22.66 -5.13
C GLU A 195 -7.06 22.18 -4.70
N LEU A 196 -6.58 21.04 -5.23
CA LEU A 196 -5.29 20.48 -4.83
C LEU A 196 -4.14 21.34 -5.39
N LYS A 197 -3.53 22.15 -4.52
CA LYS A 197 -2.24 22.80 -4.77
C LYS A 197 -1.11 21.81 -4.43
N LEU A 198 -0.40 21.38 -5.47
CA LEU A 198 0.77 20.49 -5.37
C LEU A 198 2.03 21.30 -5.08
#